data_AF-A0A7G8GUY0-F1
#
_entry.id   AF-A0A7G8GUY0-F1
#
_cell.length_a   1.000
_cell.length_b   1.000
_cell.length_c   1.000
_cell.angle_alpha   90.00
_cell.angle_beta   90.00
_cell.angle_gamma   90.00
#
_symmetry.space_group_name_H-M   'P 1'
#
loop_
_entity.id
_entity.type
_entity.pdbx_description
1 polymer ?
#
loop_
_entity_poly.entity_id
_entity_poly.type
_entity_poly.pdbx_seq_one_letter_code
_entity_poly.pdbx_strand_id
1 'polypeptide(L)'
;MLGQLLETLSGHWAVHLESRVPRTELYEARIASSKPSLGFFILLISSAVIASLGLISNSTAVVIGAMIVAPLMDPILSLAFGLAVSDGKLI
;
A
#
# COMPACT_ATOMS: atom_id res chain seq x y z
N MET A 1 0.15 -44.16 -4.50
CA MET A 1 -0.79 -43.09 -4.92
C MET A 1 -1.27 -42.25 -3.72
N LEU A 2 -1.86 -42.83 -2.67
CA LEU A 2 -2.29 -42.08 -1.45
C LEU A 2 -1.16 -41.40 -0.66
N GLY A 3 0.03 -42.00 -0.59
CA GLY A 3 1.19 -41.40 0.10
C GLY A 3 1.72 -40.13 -0.58
N GLN A 4 1.69 -40.07 -1.92
CA GLN A 4 2.10 -38.88 -2.67
C GLN A 4 1.12 -37.71 -2.50
N LEU A 5 -0.19 -38.00 -2.35
CA LEU A 5 -1.18 -36.98 -2.04
C LEU A 5 -1.01 -36.42 -0.62
N LEU A 6 -0.61 -37.26 0.34
CA LEU A 6 -0.31 -36.81 1.71
C LEU A 6 0.89 -35.87 1.76
N GLU A 7 1.96 -36.11 0.99
CA GLU A 7 3.11 -35.18 0.90
C GLU A 7 2.79 -33.89 0.15
N THR A 8 1.88 -33.94 -0.82
CA THR A 8 1.43 -32.73 -1.53
C THR A 8 0.56 -31.83 -0.64
N LEU A 9 -0.21 -32.44 0.27
CA LEU A 9 -1.05 -31.72 1.23
C LEU A 9 -0.26 -31.24 2.45
N SER A 10 0.78 -31.96 2.87
CA SER A 10 1.64 -31.57 4.00
C SER A 10 2.66 -30.49 3.63
N GLY A 11 2.30 -29.60 2.70
CA GLY A 11 3.17 -28.63 2.04
C GLY A 11 4.26 -28.09 2.97
N HIS A 12 5.49 -28.04 2.48
CA HIS A 12 6.68 -27.66 3.23
C HIS A 12 6.49 -26.32 3.98
N TRP A 13 5.93 -26.38 5.19
CA TRP A 13 5.75 -25.25 6.10
C TRP A 13 7.13 -24.94 6.70
N ALA A 14 7.99 -24.35 5.87
CA ALA A 14 9.23 -23.77 6.29
C ALA A 14 8.94 -22.36 6.80
N VAL A 15 9.27 -22.12 8.08
CA VAL A 15 9.20 -20.78 8.67
C VAL A 15 10.12 -19.87 7.87
N HIS A 16 9.56 -19.05 6.99
CA HIS A 16 10.29 -18.01 6.28
C HIS A 16 10.60 -16.92 7.30
N LEU A 17 11.78 -17.02 7.95
CA LEU A 17 12.33 -15.90 8.69
C LEU A 17 12.73 -14.83 7.67
N GLU A 18 11.88 -13.82 7.52
CA GLU A 18 12.16 -12.63 6.72
C GLU A 18 13.50 -12.04 7.19
N SER A 19 14.49 -12.01 6.30
CA SER A 19 15.79 -11.41 6.61
C SER A 19 15.63 -9.91 6.86
N ARG A 20 16.43 -9.34 7.75
CA ARG A 20 16.36 -7.90 8.04
C ARG A 20 16.61 -7.11 6.76
N VAL A 21 15.62 -6.32 6.34
CA VAL A 21 15.75 -5.43 5.18
C VAL A 21 16.83 -4.37 5.50
N PRO A 22 17.87 -4.22 4.67
CA PRO A 22 18.88 -3.19 4.84
C PRO A 22 18.26 -1.78 4.86
N ARG A 23 18.78 -0.90 5.73
CA ARG A 23 18.24 0.48 5.86
C ARG A 23 18.31 1.26 4.55
N THR A 24 19.35 1.07 3.76
CA THR A 24 19.53 1.72 2.46
C THR A 24 18.43 1.35 1.48
N GLU A 25 18.02 0.09 1.46
CA GLU A 25 16.94 -0.39 0.58
C GLU A 25 15.58 0.18 1.00
N LEU A 26 15.31 0.27 2.31
CA LEU A 26 14.12 0.95 2.83
C LEU A 26 14.10 2.43 2.45
N TYR A 27 15.25 3.11 2.58
CA TYR A 27 15.40 4.51 2.19
C TYR A 27 15.11 4.73 0.71
N GLU A 28 15.75 3.95 -0.17
CA GLU A 28 15.57 4.07 -1.62
C GLU A 28 14.13 3.77 -2.05
N ALA A 29 13.54 2.69 -1.52
CA ALA A 29 12.15 2.33 -1.78
C ALA A 29 11.20 3.46 -1.35
N ARG A 30 11.51 4.13 -0.23
CA ARG A 30 10.64 5.18 0.30
C ARG A 30 10.76 6.50 -0.46
N ILE A 31 11.97 6.87 -0.88
CA ILE A 31 12.24 8.05 -1.73
C ILE A 31 11.56 7.89 -3.09
N ALA A 32 11.63 6.70 -3.70
CA ALA A 32 10.99 6.42 -4.99
C ALA A 32 9.48 6.66 -4.95
N SER A 33 8.83 6.26 -3.85
CA SER A 33 7.40 6.43 -3.65
C SER A 33 6.98 7.79 -3.09
N SER A 34 7.92 8.65 -2.66
CA SER A 34 7.63 9.99 -2.12
C SER A 34 7.40 11.05 -3.20
N LYS A 35 7.34 10.68 -4.48
CA LYS A 35 7.10 11.61 -5.60
C LYS A 35 5.61 11.65 -5.93
N PRO A 36 4.84 12.64 -5.43
CA PRO A 36 3.46 12.80 -5.84
C PRO A 36 3.42 13.10 -7.35
N SER A 37 3.04 12.10 -8.14
CA SER A 37 2.92 12.22 -9.58
C SER A 37 1.59 12.87 -9.96
N LEU A 38 1.47 13.36 -11.20
CA LEU A 38 0.22 13.92 -11.71
C LEU A 38 -0.91 12.87 -11.62
N GLY A 39 -0.60 11.60 -11.91
CA GLY A 39 -1.55 10.49 -11.78
C GLY A 39 -2.05 10.29 -10.35
N PHE A 40 -1.20 10.46 -9.34
CA PHE A 40 -1.61 10.42 -7.93
C PHE A 40 -2.69 11.48 -7.64
N PHE A 41 -2.47 12.73 -8.05
CA PHE A 41 -3.44 13.80 -7.81
C PHE A 41 -4.75 13.58 -8.58
N ILE A 42 -4.69 13.08 -9.82
CA ILE A 42 -5.90 12.74 -10.57
C ILE A 42 -6.71 11.68 -9.81
N LEU A 43 -6.08 10.56 -9.42
CA LEU A 43 -6.77 9.49 -8.71
C LEU A 43 -7.32 9.96 -7.36
N LEU A 44 -6.58 10.81 -6.64
CA LEU A 44 -7.01 11.37 -5.36
C LEU A 44 -8.25 12.27 -5.52
N ILE A 45 -8.21 13.18 -6.50
CA ILE A 45 -9.35 14.08 -6.79
C ILE A 45 -10.54 13.27 -7.28
N SER A 46 -10.34 12.31 -8.19
CA SER A 46 -11.40 11.42 -8.66
C SER A 46 -12.02 10.61 -7.51
N SER A 47 -11.22 10.08 -6.59
CA SER A 47 -11.72 9.38 -5.40
C SER A 47 -12.57 10.30 -4.52
N ALA A 48 -12.12 11.54 -4.28
CA ALA A 48 -12.90 12.52 -3.51
C ALA A 48 -14.25 12.86 -4.16
N VAL A 49 -14.28 13.00 -5.49
CA VAL A 49 -15.52 13.22 -6.25
C VAL A 49 -16.45 12.01 -6.14
N ILE A 50 -15.94 10.79 -6.35
CA ILE A 50 -16.73 9.55 -6.25
C ILE A 50 -17.29 9.38 -4.83
N ALA A 51 -16.48 9.61 -3.79
CA ALA A 51 -16.92 9.55 -2.40
C ALA A 51 -18.03 10.57 -2.11
N SER A 52 -17.89 11.80 -2.63
CA SER A 52 -18.91 12.86 -2.47
C SER A 52 -20.23 12.46 -3.16
N LEU A 53 -20.17 11.93 -4.38
CA LEU A 53 -21.35 11.42 -5.09
C LEU A 53 -21.99 10.22 -4.38
N GLY A 54 -21.17 9.33 -3.81
CA GLY A 54 -21.62 8.21 -2.99
C GLY A 54 -22.37 8.65 -1.75
N LEU A 55 -21.90 9.72 -1.10
CA LEU A 55 -22.57 10.32 0.06
C LEU A 55 -23.91 10.97 -0.32
N ILE A 56 -23.95 11.75 -1.41
CA ILE A 56 -25.19 12.37 -1.93
C ILE A 56 -26.22 11.30 -2.31
N SER A 57 -25.75 10.18 -2.87
CA SER A 57 -26.60 9.06 -3.27
C SER A 57 -26.92 8.08 -2.12
N ASN A 58 -26.49 8.40 -0.89
CA ASN A 58 -26.61 7.53 0.29
C ASN A 58 -26.17 6.07 0.05
N SER A 59 -25.09 5.88 -0.70
CA SER A 59 -24.58 4.58 -1.11
C SER A 59 -23.22 4.28 -0.50
N THR A 60 -23.22 3.50 0.58
CA THR A 60 -21.99 3.03 1.24
C THR A 60 -21.09 2.25 0.28
N ALA A 61 -21.68 1.48 -0.66
CA ALA A 61 -20.92 0.71 -1.64
C ALA A 61 -20.05 1.60 -2.54
N VAL A 62 -20.56 2.76 -2.97
CA VAL A 62 -19.81 3.72 -3.79
C VAL A 62 -18.68 4.37 -2.98
N VAL A 63 -18.93 4.68 -1.71
CA VAL A 63 -17.91 5.25 -0.80
C VAL A 63 -16.78 4.24 -0.56
N ILE A 64 -17.09 2.96 -0.37
CA ILE A 64 -16.07 1.91 -0.25
C ILE A 64 -15.29 1.76 -1.56
N GLY A 65 -15.96 1.84 -2.71
CA GLY A 65 -15.31 1.86 -4.02
C GLY A 65 -14.29 2.99 -4.16
N ALA A 66 -14.60 4.18 -3.65
CA ALA A 66 -13.67 5.31 -3.65
C ALA A 66 -12.39 5.05 -2.82
N MET A 67 -12.48 4.29 -1.72
CA MET A 67 -11.31 3.93 -0.89
C MET A 67 -10.31 3.04 -1.65
N ILE A 68 -10.80 2.18 -2.54
CA ILE A 68 -9.95 1.29 -3.37
C ILE A 68 -9.21 2.08 -4.46
N VAL A 69 -9.83 3.14 -4.97
CA VAL A 69 -9.26 3.98 -6.05
C VAL A 69 -8.11 4.87 -5.56
N ALA A 70 -8.10 5.26 -4.28
CA ALA A 70 -7.12 6.21 -3.74
C ALA A 70 -5.77 5.55 -3.40
N PRO A 71 -4.65 5.90 -4.08
CA PRO A 71 -3.33 5.34 -3.81
C PRO A 71 -2.62 6.08 -2.66
N LEU A 72 -3.26 6.16 -1.48
CA LEU A 72 -2.77 6.98 -0.36
C LEU A 72 -1.75 6.30 0.55
N MET A 73 -1.70 4.97 0.56
CA MET A 73 -0.86 4.21 1.50
C MET A 73 0.62 4.55 1.35
N ASP A 74 1.10 4.64 0.12
CA ASP A 74 2.51 4.92 -0.17
C ASP A 74 2.98 6.31 0.29
N PRO A 75 2.33 7.41 -0.10
CA PRO A 75 2.75 8.75 0.34
C PRO A 75 2.62 8.96 1.86
N ILE A 76 1.62 8.36 2.51
CA ILE A 76 1.47 8.45 3.97
C ILE A 76 2.66 7.76 4.66
N LEU A 77 3.02 6.57 4.20
CA LEU A 77 4.14 5.81 4.76
C LEU A 77 5.50 6.47 4.45
N SER A 78 5.65 7.14 3.30
CA SER A 78 6.86 7.89 2.99
C SER A 78 7.06 9.09 3.89
N LEU A 79 6.00 9.86 4.11
CA LEU A 79 6.01 11.00 5.01
C LEU A 79 6.28 10.58 6.45
N ALA A 80 5.61 9.53 6.93
CA ALA A 80 5.84 9.01 8.28
C ALA A 80 7.29 8.53 8.49
N PHE A 81 7.88 7.87 7.48
CA PHE A 81 9.28 7.45 7.52
C PHE A 81 10.24 8.65 7.51
N GLY A 82 10.01 9.65 6.64
CA GLY A 82 10.81 10.88 6.61
C GLY A 82 10.80 11.62 7.95
N LEU A 83 9.63 11.72 8.58
CA LEU A 83 9.48 12.28 9.93
C LEU A 83 10.20 11.44 11.00
N ALA A 84 10.07 10.12 10.96
CA ALA A 84 10.66 9.23 11.96
C ALA A 84 12.19 9.26 11.96
N VAL A 85 12.82 9.46 10.79
CA VAL A 85 14.28 9.60 10.69
C VAL A 85 14.74 11.06 10.68
N SER A 86 13.82 12.02 10.81
CA SER A 86 14.11 13.46 10.83
C SER A 86 14.94 13.93 9.63
N ASP A 87 14.70 13.35 8.45
CA ASP A 87 15.44 13.65 7.22
C ASP A 87 14.63 14.61 6.34
N GLY A 88 15.10 15.85 6.24
CA GLY A 88 14.48 16.95 5.49
C GLY A 88 14.34 16.72 3.98
N LYS A 89 14.97 15.67 3.43
CA LYS A 89 14.90 15.32 2.00
C LYS A 89 13.75 14.36 1.68
N LEU A 90 13.17 13.71 2.69
CA LEU A 90 12.07 12.74 2.58
C LEU A 90 10.70 13.33 2.92
N ILE A 91 10.66 14.49 3.59
CA ILE A 91 9.47 15.28 3.90
C ILE A 91 9.16 16.33 2.84
#